data_AF-A0A925JZB6-F1
#
_entry.id   AF-A0A925JZB6-F1
#
_cell.length_a   1.000
_cell.length_b   1.000
_cell.length_c   1.000
_cell.angle_alpha   90.00
_cell.angle_beta   90.00
_cell.angle_gamma   90.00
#
_symmetry.space_group_name_H-M   'P 1'
#
loop_
_entity.id
_entity.type
_entity.pdbx_description
1 polymer ?
#
loop_
_entity_poly.entity_id
_entity_poly.type
_entity_poly.pdbx_seq_one_letter_code
_entity_poly.pdbx_strand_id
1 'polypeptide(L)'
;MSGPTTGPDEGEDEWWVGVLRWAALAVFVAIPVGAPFAQKIAGRLVWTVGVAAIPIFIVLVGYHRWRRLCPLAFFAQLPWKLGWQGKRKAPAWLEQNYYYFVVAIFVFSLWLRLIATNGDGYAISAFFTLLSLSALVSGFVFTGKTWCNYICPVSFIEKIYTEPNGIRETPNS
;
A
#
# COMPACT_ATOMS: atom_id res chain seq x y z
N MET A 1 19.18 21.81 -25.65
CA MET A 1 18.87 22.55 -24.41
C MET A 1 17.39 22.87 -24.43
N SER A 2 16.57 21.93 -23.99
CA SER A 2 15.13 22.10 -23.81
C SER A 2 14.90 22.07 -22.30
N GLY A 3 14.77 23.25 -21.70
CA GLY A 3 14.42 23.38 -20.29
C GLY A 3 13.02 22.80 -20.02
N PRO A 4 12.74 22.28 -18.82
CA PRO A 4 11.41 21.82 -18.49
C PRO A 4 10.50 23.03 -18.27
N THR A 5 9.41 23.08 -19.02
CA THR A 5 8.29 24.00 -18.82
C THR A 5 7.51 23.56 -17.58
N THR A 6 7.89 24.07 -16.40
CA THR A 6 7.07 23.94 -15.19
C THR A 6 5.89 24.89 -15.30
N GLY A 7 4.72 24.37 -15.67
CA GLY A 7 3.46 25.08 -15.54
C GLY A 7 3.10 25.30 -14.06
N PRO A 8 2.35 26.36 -13.71
CA PRO A 8 1.98 26.66 -12.32
C PRO A 8 1.14 25.54 -11.66
N ASP A 9 0.48 24.68 -12.44
CA ASP A 9 -0.32 23.54 -11.93
C ASP A 9 0.52 22.34 -11.43
N GLU A 10 1.76 22.15 -11.90
CA GLU A 10 2.57 20.99 -11.47
C GLU A 10 3.04 21.12 -10.01
N GLY A 11 3.22 22.36 -9.52
CA GLY A 11 3.66 22.63 -8.15
C GLY A 11 2.57 22.43 -7.10
N GLU A 12 1.32 22.76 -7.42
CA GLU A 12 0.17 22.56 -6.52
C GLU A 12 -0.25 21.09 -6.43
N ASP A 13 -0.21 20.37 -7.57
CA ASP A 13 -0.50 18.94 -7.64
C ASP A 13 0.48 18.10 -6.79
N GLU A 14 1.77 18.46 -6.74
CA GLU A 14 2.75 17.75 -5.91
C GLU A 14 2.64 18.07 -4.42
N TRP A 15 2.33 19.32 -4.05
CA TRP A 15 2.22 19.72 -2.64
C TRP A 15 1.04 19.03 -1.94
N TRP A 16 -0.15 19.05 -2.56
CA TRP A 16 -1.34 18.36 -2.02
C TRP A 16 -1.10 16.85 -1.88
N VAL A 17 -0.45 16.21 -2.86
CA VAL A 17 -0.05 14.79 -2.78
C VAL A 17 0.93 14.55 -1.63
N GLY A 18 1.86 15.47 -1.40
CA GLY A 18 2.76 15.44 -0.25
C GLY A 18 2.00 15.46 1.09
N VAL A 19 1.04 16.38 1.23
CA VAL A 19 0.19 16.52 2.43
C VAL A 19 -0.65 15.26 2.64
N LEU A 20 -1.32 14.77 1.59
CA LEU A 20 -2.11 13.54 1.62
C LEU A 20 -1.27 12.31 2.01
N ARG A 21 -0.02 12.23 1.54
CA ARG A 21 0.89 11.14 1.91
C ARG A 21 1.20 11.17 3.41
N TRP A 22 1.53 12.35 3.95
CA TRP A 22 1.82 12.49 5.37
C TRP A 22 0.58 12.25 6.23
N ALA A 23 -0.60 12.69 5.78
CA ALA A 23 -1.86 12.38 6.43
C ALA A 23 -2.14 10.87 6.43
N ALA A 24 -1.96 10.19 5.30
CA ALA A 24 -2.13 8.73 5.19
C ALA A 24 -1.14 7.97 6.08
N LEU A 25 0.12 8.40 6.14
CA LEU A 25 1.12 7.85 7.06
C LEU A 25 0.75 8.08 8.53
N ALA A 26 0.31 9.28 8.88
CA ALA A 26 -0.11 9.62 10.24
C ALA A 26 -1.31 8.76 10.66
N VAL A 27 -2.31 8.59 9.79
CA VAL A 27 -3.46 7.70 10.03
C VAL A 27 -2.99 6.26 10.18
N PHE A 28 -2.12 5.80 9.28
CA PHE A 28 -1.62 4.42 9.32
C PHE A 28 -0.81 4.11 10.58
N VAL A 29 -0.03 5.06 11.11
CA VAL A 29 0.71 4.94 12.38
C VAL A 29 -0.21 5.12 13.59
N ALA A 30 -1.23 5.99 13.48
CA ALA A 30 -2.21 6.19 14.53
C ALA A 30 -3.07 4.93 14.78
N ILE A 31 -3.28 4.08 13.78
CA ILE A 31 -4.01 2.81 13.92
C ILE A 31 -3.35 1.87 14.94
N PRO A 32 -2.09 1.40 14.79
CA PRO A 32 -1.46 0.50 15.75
C PRO A 32 -1.23 1.13 17.12
N VAL A 33 -1.06 2.45 17.20
CA VAL A 33 -0.88 3.16 18.48
C VAL A 33 -2.21 3.36 19.20
N GLY A 34 -3.29 3.69 18.48
CA GLY A 34 -4.62 3.98 19.02
C GLY A 34 -5.52 2.75 19.20
N ALA A 35 -5.32 1.69 18.42
CA ALA A 35 -6.09 0.44 18.50
C ALA A 35 -6.12 -0.21 19.91
N PRO A 36 -5.02 -0.27 20.69
CA PRO A 36 -5.08 -0.82 22.05
C PRO A 36 -5.94 0.04 23.01
N PHE A 37 -6.07 1.35 22.77
CA PHE A 37 -6.89 2.24 23.59
C PHE A 37 -8.39 2.23 23.21
N ALA A 38 -8.70 1.88 21.95
CA ALA A 38 -10.06 1.93 21.41
C ALA A 38 -10.53 0.54 20.89
N GLN A 39 -10.34 -0.51 21.69
CA GLN A 39 -10.54 -1.92 21.26
C GLN A 39 -11.89 -2.20 20.56
N LYS A 40 -13.00 -1.67 21.08
CA LYS A 40 -14.36 -1.91 20.53
C LYS A 40 -14.62 -1.23 19.18
N ILE A 41 -13.90 -0.15 18.89
CA ILE A 41 -14.13 0.72 17.74
C ILE A 41 -13.08 0.49 16.66
N ALA A 42 -11.84 0.17 17.05
CA ALA A 42 -10.70 0.02 16.15
C ALA A 42 -10.97 -1.00 15.03
N GLY A 43 -11.46 -2.19 15.36
CA GLY A 43 -11.76 -3.22 14.37
C GLY A 43 -12.82 -2.78 13.36
N ARG A 44 -13.89 -2.14 13.83
CA ARG A 44 -14.95 -1.65 12.95
C ARG A 44 -14.45 -0.52 12.06
N LEU A 45 -13.75 0.48 12.58
CA LEU A 45 -13.23 1.59 11.78
C LEU A 45 -12.27 1.11 10.68
N VAL A 46 -11.30 0.27 11.03
CA VAL A 46 -10.30 -0.21 10.05
C VAL A 46 -10.96 -1.07 8.97
N TRP A 47 -11.81 -2.02 9.36
CA TRP A 47 -12.33 -3.01 8.42
C TRP A 47 -13.61 -2.61 7.69
N THR A 48 -14.42 -1.69 8.24
CA THR A 48 -15.65 -1.23 7.58
C THR A 48 -15.46 0.11 6.88
N VAL A 49 -14.72 1.04 7.48
CA VAL A 49 -14.46 2.35 6.89
C VAL A 49 -13.19 2.30 6.05
N GLY A 50 -12.08 1.81 6.61
CA GLY A 50 -10.79 1.75 5.90
C GLY A 50 -10.84 0.89 4.65
N VAL A 51 -11.27 -0.38 4.77
CA VAL A 51 -11.31 -1.30 3.61
C VAL A 51 -12.31 -0.86 2.54
N ALA A 52 -13.46 -0.28 2.91
CA ALA A 52 -14.42 0.23 1.93
C ALA A 52 -13.95 1.54 1.26
N ALA A 53 -13.19 2.37 1.98
CA ALA A 53 -12.65 3.63 1.44
C ALA A 53 -11.50 3.39 0.46
N ILE A 54 -10.71 2.31 0.62
CA ILE A 54 -9.53 2.03 -0.23
C ILE A 54 -9.88 1.99 -1.73
N PRO A 55 -10.85 1.18 -2.22
CA PRO A 55 -11.20 1.13 -3.64
C PRO A 55 -11.67 2.47 -4.19
N ILE A 56 -12.53 3.16 -3.43
CA ILE A 56 -13.06 4.48 -3.80
C ILE A 56 -11.91 5.46 -3.97
N PHE A 57 -10.97 5.48 -3.03
CA PHE A 57 -9.81 6.35 -3.07
C PHE A 57 -8.86 6.02 -4.23
N ILE A 58 -8.63 4.74 -4.53
CA ILE A 58 -7.82 4.31 -5.68
C ILE A 58 -8.40 4.83 -7.00
N VAL A 59 -9.72 4.71 -7.17
CA VAL A 59 -10.41 5.19 -8.39
C VAL A 59 -10.38 6.71 -8.49
N LEU A 60 -10.59 7.44 -7.39
CA LEU A 60 -10.61 8.90 -7.38
C LEU A 60 -9.22 9.53 -7.62
N VAL A 61 -8.17 8.97 -7.02
CA VAL A 61 -6.82 9.55 -7.06
C VAL A 61 -6.00 9.01 -8.24
N GLY A 62 -6.36 7.84 -8.78
CA GLY A 62 -5.68 7.18 -9.87
C GLY A 62 -4.49 6.32 -9.42
N TYR A 63 -4.22 5.26 -10.20
CA TYR A 63 -3.25 4.21 -9.88
C TYR A 63 -1.84 4.76 -9.54
N HIS A 64 -1.28 5.60 -10.42
CA HIS A 64 0.08 6.10 -10.25
C HIS A 64 0.26 6.99 -9.02
N ARG A 65 -0.76 7.78 -8.67
CA ARG A 65 -0.73 8.68 -7.50
C ARG A 65 -0.97 7.90 -6.21
N TRP A 66 -1.92 6.96 -6.19
CA TRP A 66 -2.17 6.07 -5.06
C TRP A 66 -0.91 5.34 -4.58
N ARG A 67 -0.15 4.77 -5.50
CA ARG A 67 1.09 4.04 -5.17
C ARG A 67 2.15 4.92 -4.51
N ARG A 68 2.14 6.23 -4.74
CA ARG A 68 3.03 7.22 -4.08
C ARG A 68 2.51 7.65 -2.70
N LEU A 69 1.21 7.58 -2.48
CA LEU A 69 0.54 7.91 -1.21
C LEU A 69 0.53 6.75 -0.22
N CYS A 70 0.61 5.51 -0.71
CA CYS A 70 0.46 4.31 0.10
C CYS A 70 1.54 4.24 1.22
N PRO A 71 1.13 4.14 2.51
CA PRO A 71 2.05 4.11 3.63
C PRO A 71 2.94 2.86 3.61
N LEU A 72 2.40 1.70 3.19
CA LEU A 72 3.18 0.46 3.06
C LEU A 72 4.23 0.55 1.95
N ALA A 73 3.93 1.24 0.85
CA ALA A 73 4.91 1.49 -0.21
C ALA A 73 6.05 2.37 0.31
N PHE A 74 5.74 3.36 1.15
CA PHE A 74 6.75 4.17 1.82
C PHE A 74 7.66 3.32 2.72
N PHE A 75 7.09 2.44 3.55
CA PHE A 75 7.88 1.53 4.38
C PHE A 75 8.77 0.59 3.55
N ALA A 76 8.26 0.01 2.46
CA ALA A 76 9.06 -0.84 1.57
C ALA A 76 10.18 -0.08 0.83
N GLN A 77 10.00 1.23 0.57
CA GLN A 77 10.99 2.08 -0.10
C GLN A 77 11.96 2.77 0.87
N LEU A 78 11.69 2.76 2.17
CA LEU A 78 12.56 3.31 3.20
C LEU A 78 14.02 2.80 3.11
N PRO A 79 14.29 1.48 2.97
CA PRO A 79 15.68 1.00 2.84
C PRO A 79 16.38 1.51 1.57
N TRP A 80 15.63 1.80 0.51
CA TRP A 80 16.19 2.37 -0.71
C TRP A 80 16.70 3.80 -0.49
N LYS A 81 15.93 4.63 0.22
CA LYS A 81 16.34 5.99 0.57
C LYS A 81 17.53 6.02 1.54
N LEU A 82 17.66 5.00 2.37
CA LEU A 82 18.76 4.86 3.32
C LEU A 82 20.04 4.27 2.67
N GLY A 83 19.99 3.88 1.38
CA GLY A 83 21.13 3.28 0.68
C GLY A 83 21.35 1.79 1.00
N TRP A 84 20.49 1.18 1.81
CA TRP A 84 20.53 -0.24 2.20
C TRP A 84 19.57 -1.11 1.36
N GLN A 85 19.46 -0.78 0.07
CA GLN A 85 18.57 -1.47 -0.84
C GLN A 85 18.96 -2.94 -1.04
N GLY A 86 17.97 -3.83 -1.04
CA GLY A 86 18.14 -5.21 -1.48
C GLY A 86 18.55 -5.28 -2.94
N LYS A 87 19.58 -6.09 -3.23
CA LYS A 87 20.07 -6.30 -4.60
C LYS A 87 19.40 -7.47 -5.32
N ARG A 88 18.56 -8.26 -4.62
CA ARG A 88 17.95 -9.45 -5.21
C ARG A 88 16.73 -9.04 -6.05
N LYS A 89 16.73 -9.45 -7.31
CA LYS A 89 15.52 -9.42 -8.13
C LYS A 89 14.51 -10.45 -7.60
N ALA A 90 13.23 -10.22 -7.89
CA ALA A 90 12.22 -11.24 -7.66
C ALA A 90 12.64 -12.51 -8.43
N PRO A 91 12.56 -13.69 -7.79
CA PRO A 91 12.94 -14.93 -8.45
C PRO A 91 11.89 -15.30 -9.52
N ALA A 92 12.31 -15.94 -10.60
CA ALA A 92 11.44 -16.22 -11.75
C ALA A 92 10.16 -17.02 -11.39
N TRP A 93 10.24 -17.94 -10.43
CA TRP A 93 9.06 -18.67 -9.96
C TRP A 93 8.01 -17.73 -9.35
N LEU A 94 8.44 -16.68 -8.64
CA LEU A 94 7.56 -15.71 -7.98
C LEU A 94 6.90 -14.82 -9.04
N GLU A 95 7.63 -14.46 -10.10
CA GLU A 95 7.07 -13.72 -11.23
C GLU A 95 6.03 -14.54 -12.00
N GLN A 96 6.25 -15.85 -12.19
CA GLN A 96 5.31 -16.73 -12.87
C GLN A 96 4.06 -17.04 -12.04
N ASN A 97 4.21 -17.17 -10.72
CA ASN A 97 3.12 -17.58 -9.81
C ASN A 97 2.59 -16.42 -8.97
N TYR A 98 2.89 -15.17 -9.33
CA TYR A 98 2.59 -14.03 -8.47
C TYR A 98 1.11 -13.90 -8.13
N TYR A 99 0.23 -14.20 -9.09
CA TYR A 99 -1.21 -14.10 -8.91
C TYR A 99 -1.68 -14.99 -7.77
N TYR A 100 -1.21 -16.24 -7.72
CA TYR A 100 -1.51 -17.17 -6.63
C TYR A 100 -0.98 -16.66 -5.28
N PHE A 101 0.24 -16.10 -5.24
CA PHE A 101 0.80 -15.54 -4.01
C PHE A 101 -0.02 -14.35 -3.48
N VAL A 102 -0.34 -13.38 -4.35
CA VAL A 102 -1.10 -12.19 -3.93
C VAL A 102 -2.51 -12.58 -3.48
N VAL A 103 -3.19 -13.47 -4.23
CA VAL A 103 -4.53 -13.97 -3.84
C VAL A 103 -4.46 -14.76 -2.54
N ALA A 104 -3.46 -15.61 -2.34
CA ALA A 104 -3.30 -16.36 -1.10
C ALA A 104 -3.08 -15.43 0.11
N ILE A 105 -2.22 -14.42 -0.03
CA ILE A 105 -1.98 -13.42 1.04
C ILE A 105 -3.27 -12.61 1.31
N PHE A 106 -4.00 -12.24 0.26
CA PHE A 106 -5.27 -11.53 0.39
C PHE A 106 -6.33 -12.37 1.12
N VAL A 107 -6.55 -13.62 0.71
CA VAL A 107 -7.50 -14.55 1.36
C VAL A 107 -7.08 -14.83 2.80
N PHE A 108 -5.79 -15.05 3.04
CA PHE A 108 -5.25 -15.23 4.39
C PHE A 108 -5.49 -13.99 5.27
N SER A 109 -5.34 -12.78 4.70
CA SER A 109 -5.62 -11.53 5.41
C SER A 109 -7.12 -11.39 5.76
N LEU A 110 -8.03 -11.81 4.88
CA LEU A 110 -9.48 -11.84 5.16
C LEU A 110 -9.86 -12.91 6.19
N TRP A 111 -9.14 -14.02 6.21
CA TRP A 111 -9.32 -15.05 7.24
C TRP A 111 -8.84 -14.55 8.60
N LEU A 112 -7.67 -13.91 8.65
CA LEU A 112 -7.11 -13.29 9.85
C LEU A 112 -7.98 -12.13 10.36
N ARG A 113 -8.68 -11.42 9.45
CA ARG A 113 -9.74 -10.47 9.81
C ARG A 113 -10.81 -11.11 10.67
N LEU A 114 -11.32 -12.26 10.24
CA LEU A 114 -12.46 -12.91 10.89
C LEU A 114 -12.07 -13.48 12.26
N ILE A 115 -10.88 -14.08 12.38
CA ILE A 115 -10.45 -14.80 13.58
C ILE A 115 -9.77 -13.90 14.62
N ALA A 116 -8.85 -13.03 14.21
CA ALA A 116 -7.96 -12.37 15.16
C ALA A 116 -8.31 -10.90 15.39
N THR A 117 -8.67 -10.17 14.33
CA THR A 117 -8.76 -8.69 14.40
C THR A 117 -10.18 -8.15 14.58
N ASN A 118 -11.19 -9.01 14.70
CA ASN A 118 -12.59 -8.58 14.88
C ASN A 118 -12.88 -8.14 16.34
N GLY A 119 -12.24 -8.77 17.33
CA GLY A 119 -12.55 -8.58 18.75
C GLY A 119 -11.47 -7.91 19.60
N ASP A 120 -10.22 -7.86 19.14
CA ASP A 120 -9.08 -7.40 19.95
C ASP A 120 -8.27 -6.29 19.26
N GLY A 121 -8.15 -5.15 19.93
CA GLY A 121 -7.32 -4.02 19.49
C GLY A 121 -5.81 -4.34 19.47
N TYR A 122 -5.32 -5.22 20.34
CA TYR A 122 -3.92 -5.65 20.33
C TYR A 122 -3.61 -6.49 19.09
N ALA A 123 -4.54 -7.37 18.68
CA ALA A 123 -4.38 -8.15 17.46
C ALA A 123 -4.31 -7.25 16.21
N ILE A 124 -5.07 -6.14 16.17
CA ILE A 124 -5.01 -5.16 15.07
C ILE A 124 -3.67 -4.45 15.06
N SER A 125 -3.21 -3.99 16.22
CA SER A 125 -1.91 -3.34 16.36
C SER A 125 -0.77 -4.25 15.92
N ALA A 126 -0.79 -5.52 16.36
CA ALA A 126 0.15 -6.53 15.92
C ALA A 126 0.10 -6.78 14.41
N PHE A 127 -1.11 -6.90 13.83
CA PHE A 127 -1.27 -7.12 12.39
C PHE A 127 -0.68 -6.00 11.54
N PHE A 128 -1.01 -4.73 11.85
CA PHE A 128 -0.48 -3.57 11.11
C PHE A 128 1.04 -3.42 11.29
N THR A 129 1.54 -3.71 12.49
CA THR A 129 2.98 -3.69 12.77
C THR A 129 3.71 -4.77 11.96
N LEU A 130 3.20 -6.01 11.96
CA LEU A 130 3.77 -7.11 11.18
C LEU A 130 3.70 -6.85 9.66
N LEU A 131 2.62 -6.24 9.17
CA LEU A 131 2.49 -5.85 7.77
C LEU A 131 3.53 -4.77 7.39
N SER A 132 3.79 -3.83 8.30
CA SER A 132 4.81 -2.79 8.10
C SER A 132 6.23 -3.35 8.14
N LEU A 133 6.50 -4.27 9.07
CA LEU A 133 7.79 -4.95 9.18
C LEU A 133 8.06 -5.83 7.97
N SER A 134 7.07 -6.59 7.49
CA SER A 134 7.22 -7.39 6.28
C SER A 134 7.45 -6.52 5.04
N ALA A 135 6.80 -5.35 4.94
CA ALA A 135 7.09 -4.36 3.92
C ALA A 135 8.56 -3.89 3.99
N LEU A 136 9.04 -3.51 5.18
CA LEU A 136 10.44 -3.12 5.41
C LEU A 136 11.42 -4.22 5.02
N VAL A 137 11.22 -5.44 5.53
CA VAL A 137 12.07 -6.62 5.24
C VAL A 137 12.12 -6.89 3.74
N SER A 138 10.98 -6.81 3.06
CA SER A 138 10.95 -7.02 1.61
C SER A 138 11.78 -5.98 0.84
N GLY A 139 11.85 -4.74 1.31
CA GLY A 139 12.70 -3.69 0.72
C GLY A 139 14.19 -3.86 1.02
N PHE A 140 14.53 -4.50 2.14
CA PHE A 140 15.91 -4.88 2.46
C PHE A 140 16.40 -6.08 1.65
N VAL A 141 15.50 -7.03 1.34
CA VAL A 141 15.86 -8.25 0.60
C VAL A 141 15.78 -8.03 -0.91
N PHE A 142 14.71 -7.43 -1.39
CA PHE A 142 14.38 -7.32 -2.81
C PHE A 142 14.44 -5.87 -3.31
N THR A 143 14.47 -5.72 -4.64
CA THR A 143 14.38 -4.41 -5.30
C THR A 143 13.10 -3.66 -4.89
N GLY A 144 13.17 -2.33 -4.74
CA GLY A 144 12.14 -1.51 -4.08
C GLY A 144 10.73 -1.47 -4.69
N LYS A 145 10.45 -2.20 -5.79
CA LYS A 145 9.09 -2.36 -6.36
C LYS A 145 8.47 -3.74 -6.09
N THR A 146 9.20 -4.67 -5.48
CA THR A 146 8.76 -6.06 -5.31
C THR A 146 7.58 -6.18 -4.36
N TRP A 147 7.56 -5.42 -3.26
CA TRP A 147 6.45 -5.45 -2.29
C TRP A 147 5.10 -5.17 -2.94
N CYS A 148 4.98 -4.00 -3.57
CA CYS A 148 3.73 -3.55 -4.17
C CYS A 148 3.29 -4.41 -5.36
N ASN A 149 4.20 -5.07 -6.08
CA ASN A 149 3.84 -5.89 -7.24
C ASN A 149 3.51 -7.35 -6.89
N TYR A 150 4.20 -7.95 -5.93
CA TYR A 150 4.21 -9.41 -5.73
C TYR A 150 3.73 -9.86 -4.34
N ILE A 151 3.72 -8.98 -3.34
CA ILE A 151 3.50 -9.37 -1.93
C ILE A 151 2.30 -8.63 -1.30
N CYS A 152 2.05 -7.38 -1.70
CA CYS A 152 1.02 -6.54 -1.10
C CYS A 152 -0.39 -7.13 -1.32
N PRO A 153 -1.18 -7.41 -0.26
CA PRO A 153 -2.55 -7.92 -0.40
C PRO A 153 -3.48 -6.95 -1.13
N VAL A 154 -3.22 -5.64 -1.02
CA VAL A 154 -4.02 -4.60 -1.70
C VAL A 154 -3.74 -4.57 -3.21
N SER A 155 -2.60 -5.11 -3.67
CA SER A 155 -2.26 -5.14 -5.10
C SER A 155 -3.28 -5.91 -5.93
N PHE A 156 -3.93 -6.93 -5.35
CA PHE A 156 -4.98 -7.68 -6.03
C PHE A 156 -6.22 -6.83 -6.29
N ILE A 157 -6.68 -6.11 -5.27
CA ILE A 157 -7.79 -5.15 -5.38
C ILE A 157 -7.44 -4.06 -6.38
N GLU A 158 -6.25 -3.47 -6.24
CA GLU A 158 -5.77 -2.42 -7.12
C GLU A 158 -5.83 -2.86 -8.59
N LYS A 159 -5.31 -4.05 -8.90
CA LYS A 159 -5.41 -4.69 -10.21
C LYS A 159 -6.86 -4.86 -10.67
N ILE A 160 -7.75 -5.45 -9.87
CA ILE A 160 -9.15 -5.63 -10.27
C ILE A 160 -9.82 -4.29 -10.67
N TYR A 161 -9.53 -3.20 -9.95
CA TYR A 161 -10.15 -1.91 -10.20
C TYR A 161 -9.44 -1.08 -11.29
N THR A 162 -8.16 -1.34 -11.59
CA THR A 162 -7.36 -0.52 -12.53
C THR A 162 -6.89 -1.26 -13.79
N GLU A 163 -7.01 -2.59 -13.82
CA GLU A 163 -6.66 -3.47 -14.94
C GLU A 163 -7.77 -3.62 -16.01
N PRO A 164 -9.04 -3.16 -15.86
CA PRO A 164 -9.74 -2.76 -17.06
C PRO A 164 -9.04 -1.48 -17.53
N ASN A 165 -8.31 -1.59 -18.65
CA ASN A 165 -7.92 -0.43 -19.44
C ASN A 165 -9.07 0.57 -19.39
N GLY A 166 -8.86 1.70 -18.73
CA GLY A 166 -9.86 2.75 -18.73
C GLY A 166 -10.26 3.04 -20.16
N ILE A 167 -11.48 3.48 -20.39
CA ILE A 167 -12.02 3.85 -21.72
C ILE A 167 -11.14 4.88 -22.46
N ARG A 168 -10.11 5.43 -21.80
CA ARG A 168 -9.06 6.23 -22.39
C ARG A 168 -7.72 5.50 -22.33
N GLU A 169 -7.26 5.07 -23.50
CA GLU A 169 -5.86 4.70 -23.72
C GLU A 169 -4.98 5.90 -23.39
N THR A 170 -3.99 5.71 -22.51
CA THR A 170 -2.91 6.67 -22.31
C THR A 170 -1.66 6.17 -23.04
N PRO A 171 -0.81 7.05 -23.62
CA PRO A 171 0.23 6.67 -24.60
C PRO A 171 1.41 5.84 -24.06
N ASN A 172 1.31 5.29 -22.84
CA ASN A 172 2.38 4.58 -22.16
C ASN A 172 1.96 3.19 -21.67
N SER A 173 0.92 2.61 -22.28
CA SER A 173 0.59 1.18 -22.18
C SER A 173 0.96 0.46 -23.47
#